data_AF-A0A3N5J3Z7-F1
#
_entry.id   AF-A0A3N5J3Z7-F1
#
_cell.length_a   1.000
_cell.length_b   1.000
_cell.length_c   1.000
_cell.angle_alpha   90.00
_cell.angle_beta   90.00
_cell.angle_gamma   90.00
#
_symmetry.space_group_name_H-M   'P 1'
#
loop_
_entity.id
_entity.type
_entity.pdbx_description
1 polymer ?
#
loop_
_entity_poly.entity_id
_entity_poly.type
_entity_poly.pdbx_seq_one_letter_code
_entity_poly.pdbx_strand_id
1 'polypeptide(L)'
;MAQHTADQYYVPHGTKWPIIGSLGMATMLTSAAFWVNDFDLAPWTFLLGALILIYMLFGWFGQVIRESESGMYNAQVDTSFRMGMLWFIFSEVMFFAVFFGALFYVRTFAVPWLGGEGTGASTNELLWRGYNAVWPTAGPADLGGPFRTIPAFGVPFINTLIL
;
A
#
# COMPACT_ATOMS: atom_id res chain seq x y z
N MET A 1 27.87 -27.43 -11.03
CA MET A 1 27.56 -25.99 -11.01
C MET A 1 27.85 -25.48 -12.42
N ALA A 2 26.86 -24.94 -13.12
CA ALA A 2 27.07 -24.41 -14.47
C ALA A 2 27.95 -23.16 -14.37
N GLN A 3 29.04 -23.12 -15.12
CA GLN A 3 30.02 -22.04 -15.12
C GLN A 3 29.48 -20.93 -16.03
N HIS A 4 29.22 -19.74 -15.47
CA HIS A 4 28.55 -18.65 -16.17
C HIS A 4 29.56 -17.91 -17.08
N THR A 5 29.26 -17.85 -18.37
CA THR A 5 29.98 -17.02 -19.34
C THR A 5 29.52 -15.57 -19.19
N ALA A 6 30.45 -14.60 -19.26
CA ALA A 6 30.17 -13.18 -19.02
C ALA A 6 29.05 -12.58 -19.91
N ASP A 7 28.84 -13.15 -21.10
CA ASP A 7 27.87 -12.69 -22.11
C ASP A 7 26.46 -13.27 -21.98
N GLN A 8 26.19 -14.14 -21.00
CA GLN A 8 24.86 -14.77 -20.85
C GLN A 8 24.10 -14.19 -19.65
N TYR A 9 22.82 -13.89 -19.88
CA TYR A 9 21.91 -13.44 -18.82
C TYR A 9 21.66 -14.56 -17.80
N TYR A 10 21.52 -14.18 -16.52
CA TYR A 10 21.28 -15.14 -15.44
C TYR A 10 19.90 -15.80 -15.57
N VAL A 11 19.86 -17.12 -15.64
CA VAL A 11 18.63 -17.92 -15.61
C VAL A 11 18.54 -18.62 -14.24
N PRO A 12 17.56 -18.25 -13.39
CA PRO A 12 17.41 -18.86 -12.08
C PRO A 12 17.10 -20.35 -12.16
N HIS A 13 17.58 -21.10 -11.17
CA HIS A 13 17.14 -22.47 -10.94
C HIS A 13 15.73 -22.48 -10.32
N GLY A 14 15.07 -23.65 -10.35
CA GLY A 14 13.73 -23.79 -9.76
C GLY A 14 13.71 -23.37 -8.29
N THR A 15 12.77 -22.48 -7.94
CA THR A 15 12.63 -21.95 -6.58
C THR A 15 11.23 -22.17 -6.02
N LYS A 16 11.16 -22.49 -4.72
CA LYS A 16 9.91 -22.77 -3.98
C LYS A 16 9.29 -21.53 -3.34
N TRP A 17 10.01 -20.41 -3.30
CA TRP A 17 9.55 -19.21 -2.59
C TRP A 17 8.23 -18.64 -3.13
N PRO A 18 7.96 -18.61 -4.45
CA PRO A 18 6.70 -18.09 -4.97
C PRO A 18 5.47 -18.82 -4.44
N ILE A 19 5.49 -20.16 -4.39
CA ILE A 19 4.32 -20.92 -3.90
C ILE A 19 4.12 -20.75 -2.39
N ILE A 20 5.20 -20.69 -1.61
CA ILE A 20 5.13 -20.41 -0.16
C ILE A 20 4.55 -19.01 0.07
N GLY A 21 4.99 -18.02 -0.72
CA GLY A 21 4.49 -16.65 -0.68
C GLY A 21 3.00 -16.57 -1.00
N SER A 22 2.56 -17.24 -2.07
CA SER A 22 1.13 -17.29 -2.44
C SER A 22 0.27 -17.92 -1.35
N LEU A 23 0.71 -19.01 -0.73
CA LEU A 23 0.00 -19.62 0.40
C LEU A 23 -0.07 -18.68 1.60
N GLY A 24 1.06 -18.03 1.96
CA GLY A 24 1.10 -17.05 3.04
C GLY A 24 0.16 -15.87 2.81
N MET A 25 0.17 -15.29 1.59
CA MET A 25 -0.73 -14.20 1.20
C MET A 25 -2.20 -14.64 1.23
N ALA A 26 -2.51 -15.80 0.66
CA ALA A 26 -3.89 -16.31 0.62
C ALA A 26 -4.44 -16.53 2.04
N THR A 27 -3.65 -17.14 2.92
CA THR A 27 -4.02 -17.32 4.34
C THR A 27 -4.20 -15.98 5.03
N MET A 28 -3.28 -15.03 4.84
CA MET A 28 -3.34 -13.72 5.51
C MET A 28 -4.54 -12.89 5.04
N LEU A 29 -4.79 -12.80 3.73
CA LEU A 29 -5.90 -12.01 3.17
C LEU A 29 -7.27 -12.61 3.52
N THR A 30 -7.40 -13.94 3.45
CA THR A 30 -8.63 -14.63 3.87
C THR A 30 -8.90 -14.41 5.36
N SER A 31 -7.85 -14.48 6.18
CA SER A 31 -7.96 -14.22 7.62
C SER A 31 -8.31 -12.76 7.91
N ALA A 32 -7.75 -11.80 7.17
CA ALA A 32 -8.12 -10.39 7.33
C ALA A 32 -9.61 -10.16 7.02
N ALA A 33 -10.13 -10.80 5.96
CA ALA A 33 -11.55 -10.75 5.64
C ALA A 33 -12.42 -11.33 6.77
N PHE A 34 -12.05 -12.49 7.33
CA PHE A 34 -12.77 -13.06 8.47
C PHE A 34 -12.65 -12.23 9.75
N TRP A 35 -11.52 -11.56 9.95
CA TRP A 35 -11.30 -10.72 11.13
C TRP A 35 -12.24 -9.51 11.11
N VAL A 36 -12.40 -8.86 9.96
CA VAL A 36 -13.36 -7.75 9.80
C VAL A 36 -14.83 -8.21 9.98
N ASN A 37 -15.10 -9.53 9.93
CA ASN A 37 -16.40 -10.13 10.18
C ASN A 37 -16.49 -10.82 11.56
N ASP A 38 -15.68 -10.37 12.53
CA ASP A 38 -15.73 -10.80 13.94
C ASP A 38 -15.55 -12.32 14.17
N PHE A 39 -14.75 -12.98 13.34
CA PHE A 39 -14.43 -14.39 13.53
C PHE A 39 -13.26 -14.58 14.52
N ASP A 40 -13.51 -15.28 15.62
CA ASP A 40 -12.58 -15.41 16.76
C ASP A 40 -11.21 -16.00 16.41
N LEU A 41 -11.13 -16.92 15.45
CA LEU A 41 -9.86 -17.55 15.05
C LEU A 41 -9.06 -16.72 14.04
N ALA A 42 -9.67 -15.69 13.45
CA ALA A 42 -9.07 -14.92 12.37
C ALA A 42 -7.75 -14.20 12.75
N PRO A 43 -7.58 -13.62 13.95
CA PRO A 43 -6.31 -13.02 14.35
C PRO A 43 -5.16 -14.05 14.36
N TRP A 44 -5.43 -15.28 14.80
CA TRP A 44 -4.43 -16.35 14.87
C TRP A 44 -4.04 -16.86 13.49
N THR A 45 -5.01 -17.05 12.60
CA THR A 45 -4.73 -17.48 11.22
C THR A 45 -4.10 -16.35 10.40
N PHE A 46 -4.41 -15.09 10.71
CA PHE A 46 -3.72 -13.93 10.14
C PHE A 46 -2.24 -13.92 10.54
N LEU A 47 -1.95 -14.11 11.84
CA LEU A 47 -0.58 -14.21 12.35
C LEU A 47 0.18 -15.37 11.69
N LEU A 48 -0.47 -16.53 11.51
CA LEU A 48 0.13 -17.65 10.78
C LEU A 48 0.51 -17.26 9.34
N GLY A 49 -0.40 -16.61 8.61
CA GLY A 49 -0.14 -16.11 7.25
C GLY A 49 1.04 -15.12 7.21
N ALA A 50 1.08 -14.19 8.17
CA ALA A 50 2.17 -13.22 8.32
C ALA A 50 3.52 -13.92 8.60
N LEU A 51 3.56 -14.92 9.47
CA LEU A 51 4.77 -15.69 9.76
C LEU A 51 5.27 -16.46 8.53
N ILE A 52 4.37 -17.04 7.73
CA ILE A 52 4.71 -17.69 6.47
C ILE A 52 5.34 -16.69 5.49
N LEU A 53 4.77 -15.48 5.38
CA LEU A 53 5.33 -14.42 4.53
C LEU A 53 6.69 -13.94 5.00
N ILE A 54 6.86 -13.71 6.31
CA ILE A 54 8.14 -13.35 6.91
C ILE A 54 9.18 -14.42 6.58
N TYR A 55 8.87 -15.70 6.83
CA TYR A 55 9.76 -16.81 6.52
C TYR A 55 10.14 -16.85 5.03
N MET A 56 9.17 -16.63 4.13
CA MET A 56 9.42 -16.57 2.69
C MET A 56 10.32 -15.40 2.32
N LEU A 57 10.08 -14.19 2.83
CA LEU A 57 10.89 -13.00 2.54
C LEU A 57 12.33 -13.17 3.00
N PHE A 58 12.55 -13.63 4.24
CA PHE A 58 13.90 -13.89 4.76
C PHE A 58 14.63 -14.96 3.94
N GLY A 59 13.94 -16.05 3.59
CA GLY A 59 14.49 -17.13 2.80
C GLY A 59 14.84 -16.72 1.36
N TRP A 60 13.93 -15.99 0.70
CA TRP A 60 14.08 -15.53 -0.67
C TRP A 60 15.15 -14.45 -0.80
N PHE A 61 15.09 -13.39 0.02
CA PHE A 61 16.12 -12.34 -0.01
C PHE A 61 17.49 -12.89 0.37
N GLY A 62 17.55 -13.79 1.36
CA GLY A 62 18.80 -14.48 1.68
C GLY A 62 19.36 -15.28 0.49
N GLN A 63 18.50 -15.87 -0.34
CA GLN A 63 18.93 -16.54 -1.57
C GLN A 63 19.45 -15.54 -2.60
N VAL A 64 18.72 -14.47 -2.90
CA VAL A 64 19.15 -13.43 -3.86
C VAL A 64 20.50 -12.83 -3.46
N ILE A 65 20.71 -12.56 -2.16
CA ILE A 65 21.99 -12.04 -1.65
C ILE A 65 23.12 -13.05 -1.89
N ARG A 66 22.92 -14.32 -1.55
CA ARG A 66 23.94 -15.37 -1.80
C ARG A 66 24.26 -15.51 -3.28
N GLU A 67 23.25 -15.41 -4.14
CA GLU A 67 23.44 -15.48 -5.59
C GLU A 67 24.29 -14.32 -6.11
N SER A 68 24.01 -13.11 -5.62
CA SER A 68 24.81 -11.91 -5.90
C SER A 68 26.27 -12.06 -5.45
N GLU A 69 26.49 -12.43 -4.18
CA GLU A 69 27.84 -12.57 -3.61
C GLU A 69 28.65 -13.71 -4.25
N SER A 70 27.98 -14.72 -4.79
CA SER A 70 28.64 -15.80 -5.54
C SER A 70 29.12 -15.40 -6.94
N GLY A 71 28.86 -14.16 -7.36
CA GLY A 71 29.28 -13.63 -8.67
C GLY A 71 28.44 -14.11 -9.84
N MET A 72 27.20 -14.59 -9.60
CA MET A 72 26.31 -15.06 -10.67
C MET A 72 25.64 -13.93 -11.47
N TYR A 73 25.68 -12.69 -10.98
CA TYR A 73 25.05 -11.54 -11.64
C TYR A 73 26.09 -10.74 -12.43
N ASN A 74 25.83 -10.54 -13.73
CA ASN A 74 26.65 -9.69 -14.60
C ASN A 74 26.05 -8.26 -14.70
N ALA A 75 26.73 -7.37 -15.45
CA ALA A 75 26.30 -5.97 -15.61
C ALA A 75 24.89 -5.82 -16.22
N GLN A 76 24.47 -6.76 -17.06
CA GLN A 76 23.12 -6.76 -17.64
C GLN A 76 22.07 -7.04 -16.56
N VAL A 77 22.32 -8.01 -15.67
CA VAL A 77 21.44 -8.34 -14.54
C VAL A 77 21.37 -7.18 -13.54
N ASP A 78 22.49 -6.52 -13.23
CA ASP A 78 22.50 -5.31 -12.37
C ASP A 78 21.61 -4.20 -12.94
N THR A 79 21.70 -3.96 -14.26
CA THR A 79 20.84 -2.99 -14.94
C THR A 79 19.36 -3.35 -14.80
N SER A 80 19.00 -4.62 -14.98
CA SER A 80 17.62 -5.10 -14.78
C SER A 80 17.14 -4.91 -13.33
N PHE A 81 17.98 -5.16 -12.32
CA PHE A 81 17.62 -4.92 -10.92
C PHE A 81 17.32 -3.44 -10.64
N ARG A 82 18.15 -2.53 -11.16
CA ARG A 82 17.95 -1.08 -11.03
C ARG A 82 16.66 -0.62 -11.71
N MET A 83 16.41 -1.11 -12.92
CA MET A 83 15.16 -0.83 -13.64
C MET A 83 13.95 -1.38 -12.88
N GLY A 84 14.05 -2.59 -12.31
CA GLY A 84 13.00 -3.17 -11.48
C GLY A 84 12.70 -2.33 -10.24
N MET A 85 13.74 -1.86 -9.54
CA MET A 85 13.58 -0.97 -8.39
C MET A 85 12.96 0.38 -8.79
N LEU A 86 13.37 0.95 -9.93
CA LEU A 86 12.78 2.19 -10.44
C LEU A 86 11.28 2.02 -10.72
N TRP A 87 10.87 0.94 -11.38
CA TRP A 87 9.46 0.67 -11.65
C TRP A 87 8.66 0.38 -10.37
N PHE A 88 9.27 -0.29 -9.39
CA PHE A 88 8.67 -0.48 -8.07
C PHE A 88 8.40 0.86 -7.38
N ILE A 89 9.41 1.74 -7.27
CA ILE A 89 9.25 3.09 -6.70
C ILE A 89 8.21 3.89 -7.47
N PHE A 90 8.21 3.82 -8.80
CA PHE A 90 7.18 4.49 -9.61
C PHE A 90 5.77 4.01 -9.26
N SER A 91 5.59 2.70 -9.06
CA SER A 91 4.29 2.14 -8.65
C SER A 91 3.85 2.63 -7.27
N GLU A 92 4.78 2.79 -6.32
CA GLU A 92 4.51 3.38 -5.00
C GLU A 92 4.08 4.85 -5.12
N VAL A 93 4.74 5.65 -5.97
CA VAL A 93 4.33 7.04 -6.23
C VAL A 93 2.91 7.10 -6.79
N MET A 94 2.54 6.18 -7.70
CA MET A 94 1.17 6.10 -8.23
C MET A 94 0.16 5.65 -7.16
N PHE A 95 0.54 4.73 -6.28
CA PHE A 95 -0.29 4.36 -5.12
C PHE A 95 -0.57 5.57 -4.23
N PHE A 96 0.45 6.37 -3.89
CA PHE A 96 0.26 7.62 -3.14
C PHE A 96 -0.56 8.67 -3.90
N ALA A 97 -0.40 8.75 -5.22
CA ALA A 97 -1.19 9.66 -6.06
C ALA A 97 -2.70 9.41 -5.96
N VAL A 98 -3.13 8.16 -5.74
CA VAL A 98 -4.55 7.84 -5.49
C VAL A 98 -5.05 8.46 -4.19
N PHE A 99 -4.26 8.46 -3.11
CA PHE A 99 -4.68 9.08 -1.83
C PHE A 99 -4.74 10.60 -1.92
N PHE A 100 -3.75 11.25 -2.54
CA PHE A 100 -3.80 12.70 -2.78
C PHE A 100 -4.93 13.07 -3.74
N GLY A 101 -5.16 12.25 -4.77
CA GLY A 101 -6.27 12.39 -5.71
C GLY A 101 -7.62 12.27 -5.00
N ALA A 102 -7.79 11.29 -4.10
CA ALA A 102 -8.99 11.14 -3.30
C ALA A 102 -9.22 12.35 -2.38
N LEU A 103 -8.18 12.84 -1.69
CA LEU A 103 -8.27 14.05 -0.86
C LEU A 103 -8.67 15.28 -1.69
N PHE A 104 -8.03 15.48 -2.83
CA PHE A 104 -8.34 16.57 -3.76
C PHE A 104 -9.78 16.47 -4.27
N TYR A 105 -10.21 15.27 -4.67
CA TYR A 105 -11.56 15.02 -5.15
C TYR A 105 -12.61 15.31 -4.07
N VAL A 106 -12.39 14.82 -2.85
CA VAL A 106 -13.31 15.04 -1.73
C VAL A 106 -13.43 16.52 -1.42
N ARG A 107 -12.31 17.23 -1.31
CA ARG A 107 -12.29 18.66 -0.96
C ARG A 107 -12.87 19.57 -2.05
N THR A 108 -12.54 19.30 -3.30
CA THR A 108 -12.83 20.21 -4.42
C THR A 108 -14.18 19.93 -5.06
N PHE A 109 -14.63 18.68 -5.06
CA PHE A 109 -15.85 18.27 -5.75
C PHE A 109 -16.89 17.68 -4.79
N ALA A 110 -16.54 16.63 -4.04
CA ALA A 110 -17.55 15.90 -3.26
C ALA A 110 -18.19 16.76 -2.17
N VAL A 111 -17.40 17.50 -1.38
CA VAL A 111 -17.92 18.35 -0.30
C VAL A 111 -18.81 19.48 -0.82
N PRO A 112 -18.42 20.27 -1.84
CA PRO A 112 -19.30 21.29 -2.41
C PRO A 112 -20.58 20.73 -3.04
N TRP A 113 -20.51 19.59 -3.73
CA TRP A 113 -21.71 18.94 -4.28
C TRP A 113 -22.68 18.50 -3.17
N LEU A 114 -22.18 17.95 -2.07
CA LEU A 114 -23.01 17.64 -0.90
C LEU A 114 -23.61 18.90 -0.26
N GLY A 115 -22.93 20.05 -0.37
CA GLY A 115 -23.42 21.37 0.02
C GLY A 115 -24.44 21.99 -0.94
N GLY A 116 -24.75 21.34 -2.06
CA GLY A 116 -25.75 21.82 -3.02
C GLY A 116 -25.20 22.48 -4.29
N GLU A 117 -23.89 22.46 -4.52
CA GLU A 117 -23.31 23.05 -5.73
C GLU A 117 -23.65 22.23 -6.99
N GLY A 118 -24.10 22.92 -8.05
CA GLY A 118 -24.38 22.32 -9.36
C GLY A 118 -25.46 21.23 -9.30
N THR A 119 -25.14 20.03 -9.77
CA THR A 119 -26.05 18.86 -9.74
C THR A 119 -26.34 18.36 -8.31
N GLY A 120 -25.62 18.86 -7.31
CA GLY A 120 -25.78 18.49 -5.90
C GLY A 120 -26.94 19.16 -5.16
N ALA A 121 -27.61 20.16 -5.76
CA ALA A 121 -28.69 20.92 -5.11
C ALA A 121 -29.81 20.02 -4.55
N SER A 122 -30.30 19.08 -5.36
CA SER A 122 -31.31 18.10 -4.94
C SER A 122 -30.81 17.17 -3.83
N THR A 123 -29.52 16.89 -3.76
CA THR A 123 -28.91 16.04 -2.74
C THR A 123 -28.91 16.75 -1.38
N ASN A 124 -28.55 18.03 -1.34
CA ASN A 124 -28.65 18.83 -0.12
C ASN A 124 -30.11 19.01 0.31
N GLU A 125 -31.00 19.34 -0.63
CA GLU A 125 -32.42 19.59 -0.31
C GLU A 125 -33.19 18.33 0.10
N LEU A 126 -32.80 17.14 -0.34
CA LEU A 126 -33.54 15.91 -0.04
C LEU A 126 -32.86 15.04 1.03
N LEU A 127 -31.55 14.82 0.90
CA LEU A 127 -30.81 13.88 1.76
C LEU A 127 -30.09 14.60 2.91
N TRP A 128 -29.48 15.76 2.66
CA TRP A 128 -28.57 16.42 3.60
C TRP A 128 -29.00 17.86 3.93
N ARG A 129 -30.27 18.03 4.33
CA ARG A 129 -30.86 19.35 4.56
C ARG A 129 -30.09 20.15 5.60
N GLY A 130 -29.66 21.35 5.22
CA GLY A 130 -28.94 22.26 6.11
C GLY A 130 -27.46 21.91 6.32
N TYR A 131 -26.93 20.92 5.58
CA TYR A 131 -25.49 20.68 5.57
C TYR A 131 -24.76 21.84 4.90
N ASN A 132 -23.77 22.39 5.59
CA ASN A 132 -22.90 23.44 5.09
C ASN A 132 -21.55 22.84 4.66
N ALA A 133 -21.17 23.04 3.40
CA ALA A 133 -19.93 22.55 2.82
C ALA A 133 -18.72 23.38 3.27
N VAL A 134 -18.34 23.23 4.55
CA VAL A 134 -17.11 23.82 5.11
C VAL A 134 -16.00 22.79 5.09
N TRP A 135 -14.75 23.23 4.93
CA TRP A 135 -13.59 22.37 5.07
C TRP A 135 -12.75 22.80 6.28
N PRO A 136 -12.28 21.87 7.13
CA PRO A 136 -12.54 20.43 7.11
C PRO A 136 -13.97 20.06 7.56
N THR A 137 -14.42 18.85 7.21
CA THR A 137 -15.76 18.32 7.51
C THR A 137 -15.74 16.80 7.71
N ALA A 138 -16.58 16.28 8.62
CA ALA A 138 -16.88 14.85 8.79
C ALA A 138 -17.97 14.37 7.80
N GLY A 139 -18.40 15.27 6.91
CA GLY A 139 -19.55 15.05 6.05
C GLY A 139 -20.88 15.26 6.77
N PRO A 140 -21.99 15.14 6.03
CA PRO A 140 -23.32 15.48 6.52
C PRO A 140 -23.90 14.48 7.54
N ALA A 141 -23.36 13.27 7.59
CA ALA A 141 -23.78 12.22 8.53
C ALA A 141 -23.01 12.25 9.87
N ASP A 142 -22.03 13.15 10.01
CA ASP A 142 -21.18 13.31 11.22
C ASP A 142 -20.59 11.99 11.75
N LEU A 143 -20.26 11.07 10.83
CA LEU A 143 -19.71 9.76 11.14
C LEU A 143 -18.24 9.93 11.55
N GLY A 144 -17.99 10.19 12.84
CA GLY A 144 -16.63 10.31 13.38
C GLY A 144 -16.44 11.33 14.49
N GLY A 145 -17.48 12.09 14.86
CA GLY A 145 -17.41 13.09 15.93
C GLY A 145 -16.54 14.31 15.58
N PRO A 146 -16.20 15.16 16.58
CA PRO A 146 -15.51 16.41 16.32
C PRO A 146 -14.06 16.18 15.86
N PHE A 147 -13.76 16.54 14.62
CA PHE A 147 -12.39 16.53 14.09
C PHE A 147 -11.68 17.85 14.38
N ARG A 148 -10.39 17.76 14.70
CA ARG A 148 -9.50 18.93 14.82
C ARG A 148 -8.36 18.77 13.83
N THR A 149 -7.94 19.87 13.24
CA THR A 149 -6.73 19.88 12.43
C THR A 149 -5.50 19.76 13.32
N ILE A 150 -4.54 18.94 12.90
CA ILE A 150 -3.21 18.93 13.51
C ILE A 150 -2.44 20.14 12.94
N PRO A 151 -1.93 21.06 13.78
CA PRO A 151 -1.18 22.21 13.30
C PRO A 151 0.13 21.77 12.62
N ALA A 152 0.52 22.47 11.56
CA ALA A 152 1.76 22.16 10.83
C ALA A 152 2.99 22.31 11.73
N PHE A 153 3.03 23.39 12.52
CA PHE A 153 4.10 23.66 13.49
C PHE A 153 3.79 22.94 14.81
N GLY A 154 4.51 21.84 15.05
CA GLY A 154 4.32 20.93 16.16
C GLY A 154 5.01 19.61 15.88
N VAL A 155 4.37 18.49 16.20
CA VAL A 155 4.90 17.15 15.90
C VAL A 155 5.16 16.94 14.40
N PRO A 156 4.27 17.35 13.46
CA PRO A 156 4.54 17.16 12.03
C PRO A 156 5.82 17.87 11.57
N PHE A 157 6.05 19.10 12.02
CA PHE A 157 7.27 19.85 11.69
C PHE A 157 8.55 19.16 12.18
N ILE A 158 8.55 18.65 13.41
CA ILE A 158 9.71 17.90 13.95
C ILE A 158 9.93 16.64 13.10
N ASN A 159 8.86 15.91 12.74
CA ASN A 159 8.98 14.73 11.89
C ASN A 159 9.57 15.07 10.51
N THR A 160 9.23 16.22 9.93
CA THR A 160 9.82 16.70 8.66
C THR A 160 11.30 17.06 8.78
N LEU A 161 11.77 17.51 9.96
CA LEU A 161 13.18 17.81 10.17
C LEU A 161 14.04 16.55 10.40
N ILE A 162 13.44 15.46 10.87
CA ILE A 162 14.15 14.21 11.17
C ILE A 162 14.30 13.32 9.93
N LEU A 163 13.33 13.38 9.02
CA LEU A 163 13.30 12.60 7.79
C LEU A 163 14.25 13.17 6.73
#